data_AF-A0A1Y4EP26-F1
#
_entry.id   AF-A0A1Y4EP26-F1
#
_cell.length_a   1.000
_cell.length_b   1.000
_cell.length_c   1.000
_cell.angle_alpha   90.00
_cell.angle_beta   90.00
_cell.angle_gamma   90.00
#
_symmetry.space_group_name_H-M   'P 1'
#
loop_
_entity.id
_entity.type
_entity.pdbx_description
1 polymer ?
#
loop_
_entity_poly.entity_id
_entity_poly.type
_entity_poly.pdbx_seq_one_letter_code
_entity_poly.pdbx_strand_id
1 'polypeptide(L)'
;MEKLKADLNMGNNLRRLRKANGLTQDQLVARLGILGLSTTRGLYSRYETGELNIPIRLLVALHQIYHCSYGCFFEGLTLGEMG
;
A
#
# COMPACT_ATOMS: atom_id res chain seq x y z
N MET A 1 -5.12 12.98 -20.99
CA MET A 1 -4.37 12.90 -19.71
C MET A 1 -3.29 11.85 -19.89
N GLU A 2 -2.04 12.28 -20.08
CA GLU A 2 -0.90 11.38 -19.96
C GLU A 2 -0.82 10.88 -18.53
N LYS A 3 -0.99 9.57 -18.34
CA LYS A 3 -0.72 8.94 -17.05
C LYS A 3 0.79 8.84 -16.93
N LEU A 4 1.39 9.60 -16.02
CA LEU A 4 2.73 9.30 -15.52
C LEU A 4 2.74 7.80 -15.16
N LYS A 5 3.57 7.01 -15.86
CA LYS A 5 3.82 5.62 -15.45
C LYS A 5 4.47 5.71 -14.07
N ALA A 6 3.91 5.00 -13.10
CA ALA A 6 4.57 4.82 -11.81
C ALA A 6 5.93 4.17 -12.07
N ASP A 7 6.99 4.96 -11.94
CA ASP A 7 8.40 4.58 -12.03
C ASP A 7 8.69 3.39 -11.09
N LEU A 8 8.17 3.46 -9.85
CA LEU A 8 8.27 2.42 -8.83
C LEU A 8 6.88 2.08 -8.27
N ASN A 9 6.43 0.83 -8.46
CA ASN A 9 5.10 0.40 -8.03
C ASN A 9 5.12 -0.30 -6.65
N MET A 10 4.81 0.46 -5.59
CA MET A 10 4.62 -0.06 -4.23
C MET A 10 3.29 -0.84 -4.04
N GLY A 11 2.36 -0.78 -4.99
CA GLY A 11 1.04 -1.43 -4.87
C GLY A 11 1.13 -2.94 -4.67
N ASN A 12 2.09 -3.60 -5.35
CA ASN A 12 2.36 -5.02 -5.16
C ASN A 12 2.83 -5.33 -3.73
N ASN A 13 3.63 -4.45 -3.12
CA ASN A 13 4.07 -4.60 -1.74
C ASN A 13 2.91 -4.42 -0.75
N LEU A 14 2.02 -3.44 -0.97
CA LEU A 14 0.79 -3.30 -0.17
C LEU A 14 -0.05 -4.58 -0.22
N ARG A 15 -0.28 -5.13 -1.42
CA ARG A 15 -1.04 -6.37 -1.61
C ARG A 15 -0.38 -7.56 -0.93
N ARG A 16 0.93 -7.71 -1.07
CA ARG A 16 1.70 -8.78 -0.43
C ARG A 16 1.59 -8.70 1.08
N LEU A 17 1.82 -7.52 1.68
CA LEU A 17 1.72 -7.30 3.12
C LEU A 17 0.31 -7.57 3.65
N ARG A 18 -0.73 -7.11 2.93
CA ARG A 18 -2.12 -7.40 3.30
C ARG A 18 -2.40 -8.90 3.32
N LYS A 19 -1.97 -9.63 2.28
CA LYS A 19 -2.15 -11.08 2.18
C LYS A 19 -1.35 -11.84 3.23
N ALA A 20 -0.11 -11.41 3.52
CA ALA A 20 0.74 -12.00 4.56
C ALA A 20 0.11 -11.87 5.96
N ASN A 21 -0.68 -10.81 6.17
CA ASN A 21 -1.46 -10.61 7.39
C ASN A 21 -2.87 -11.26 7.36
N GLY A 22 -3.18 -12.06 6.33
CA GLY A 22 -4.43 -12.80 6.21
C GLY A 22 -5.68 -11.94 6.01
N LEU A 23 -5.53 -10.69 5.55
CA LEU A 23 -6.66 -9.76 5.43
C LEU A 23 -7.22 -9.71 4.01
N THR A 24 -8.55 -9.68 3.89
CA THR A 24 -9.23 -9.21 2.67
C THR A 24 -9.11 -7.69 2.54
N GLN A 25 -9.41 -7.13 1.36
CA GLN A 25 -9.44 -5.68 1.19
C GLN A 25 -10.50 -5.05 2.10
N ASP A 26 -11.70 -5.64 2.21
CA ASP A 26 -12.77 -5.13 3.08
C ASP A 26 -12.37 -5.12 4.56
N GLN A 27 -11.75 -6.19 5.04
CA GLN A 27 -11.26 -6.27 6.41
C GLN A 27 -10.21 -5.20 6.72
N LEU A 28 -9.30 -4.95 5.77
CA LEU A 28 -8.31 -3.90 5.94
C LEU A 28 -8.95 -2.51 5.96
N VAL A 29 -9.89 -2.23 5.05
CA VAL A 29 -10.61 -0.96 5.01
C VAL A 29 -11.36 -0.71 6.31
N ALA A 30 -11.99 -1.73 6.90
CA ALA A 30 -12.60 -1.62 8.22
C ALA A 30 -11.58 -1.22 9.31
N ARG A 31 -10.39 -1.84 9.32
CA ARG A 31 -9.31 -1.49 10.26
C ARG A 31 -8.78 -0.07 10.06
N LEU A 32 -8.64 0.38 8.80
CA LEU A 32 -8.26 1.75 8.48
C LEU A 32 -9.31 2.75 9.01
N GLY A 33 -10.60 2.41 8.91
CA GLY A 33 -11.69 3.21 9.48
C GLY A 33 -11.58 3.41 10.99
N ILE A 34 -11.17 2.38 11.74
CA ILE A 34 -10.93 2.46 13.20
C ILE A 34 -9.80 3.45 13.53
N LEU A 35 -8.80 3.57 12.65
CA LEU A 35 -7.70 4.54 12.76
C LEU A 35 -8.05 5.94 12.22
N GLY A 36 -9.32 6.20 11.90
CA GLY A 36 -9.77 7.50 11.36
C GLY A 36 -9.48 7.70 9.87
N LEU A 37 -9.05 6.68 9.15
CA LEU A 37 -8.84 6.71 7.70
C LEU A 37 -10.04 6.14 6.96
N SER A 38 -11.01 7.00 6.66
CA SER A 38 -12.13 6.63 5.80
C SER A 38 -11.65 6.35 4.37
N THR A 39 -11.91 5.15 3.88
CA THR A 39 -11.58 4.69 2.53
C THR A 39 -12.60 3.65 2.09
N THR A 40 -12.57 3.24 0.82
CA THR A 40 -13.44 2.18 0.29
C THR A 40 -12.60 1.03 -0.24
N ARG A 41 -13.18 -0.18 -0.32
CA ARG A 41 -12.52 -1.35 -0.95
C ARG A 41 -12.00 -1.04 -2.35
N GLY A 42 -12.82 -0.36 -3.15
CA GLY A 42 -12.46 0.06 -4.51
C GLY A 42 -11.28 1.03 -4.53
N LEU A 43 -11.29 2.05 -3.66
CA LEU A 43 -10.19 2.99 -3.56
C LEU A 43 -8.89 2.30 -3.10
N TYR A 44 -8.97 1.43 -2.10
CA TYR A 44 -7.83 0.66 -1.63
C TYR A 44 -7.27 -0.27 -2.72
N SER A 45 -8.14 -0.92 -3.49
CA SER A 45 -7.72 -1.77 -4.62
C SER A 45 -6.91 -1.00 -5.66
N ARG A 46 -7.21 0.28 -5.88
CA ARG A 46 -6.47 1.12 -6.84
C ARG A 46 -5.07 1.51 -6.35
N TYR A 47 -4.86 1.54 -5.02
CA TYR A 47 -3.51 1.63 -4.47
C TYR A 47 -2.73 0.33 -4.71
N GLU A 48 -3.36 -0.83 -4.53
CA GLU A 48 -2.70 -2.13 -4.78
C GLU A 48 -2.35 -2.35 -6.27
N THR A 49 -3.15 -1.83 -7.20
CA THR A 49 -2.87 -1.95 -8.64
C THR A 49 -1.90 -0.88 -9.14
N GLY A 50 -1.52 0.09 -8.31
CA GLY A 50 -0.67 1.23 -8.70
C GLY A 50 -1.39 2.25 -9.59
N GLU A 51 -2.73 2.19 -9.66
CA GLU A 51 -3.52 3.19 -10.39
C GLU A 51 -3.60 4.54 -9.69
N LEU A 52 -3.36 4.55 -8.37
CA LEU A 52 -3.37 5.75 -7.55
C LEU A 52 -2.08 5.84 -6.73
N ASN A 53 -1.62 7.08 -6.54
CA ASN A 53 -0.55 7.40 -5.61
C ASN A 53 -0.97 7.03 -4.18
N ILE A 54 -0.05 6.41 -3.44
CA ILE A 54 -0.29 5.99 -2.06
C ILE A 54 -0.09 7.18 -1.11
N PRO A 55 -1.11 7.61 -0.34
CA PRO A 55 -0.96 8.68 0.63
C PRO A 55 -0.03 8.27 1.78
N ILE A 56 0.82 9.18 2.27
CA ILE A 56 1.73 8.91 3.41
C ILE A 56 0.95 8.43 4.64
N ARG A 57 -0.21 9.06 4.94
CA ARG A 57 -1.08 8.64 6.05
C ARG A 57 -1.54 7.18 5.95
N LEU A 58 -1.70 6.65 4.73
CA LEU A 58 -2.05 5.25 4.53
C LEU A 58 -0.86 4.36 4.91
N LEU A 59 0.37 4.72 4.50
CA LEU A 59 1.58 3.96 4.90
C LEU A 59 1.76 3.91 6.42
N VAL A 60 1.52 5.03 7.12
CA VAL A 60 1.59 5.08 8.59
C VAL A 60 0.57 4.13 9.23
N ALA A 61 -0.68 4.11 8.73
CA ALA A 61 -1.69 3.22 9.26
C ALA A 61 -1.42 1.75 8.94
N LEU A 62 -0.92 1.44 7.74
CA LEU A 62 -0.54 0.07 7.38
C LEU A 62 0.64 -0.41 8.24
N HIS A 63 1.60 0.45 8.53
CA HIS A 63 2.70 0.17 9.45
C HIS A 63 2.15 -0.23 10.84
N GLN A 64 1.18 0.50 11.36
CA GLN A 64 0.52 0.19 12.64
C GLN A 64 -0.29 -1.11 12.58
N ILE A 65 -1.04 -1.36 11.51
CA ILE A 65 -1.90 -2.56 11.36
C ILE A 65 -1.08 -3.83 11.21
N TYR A 66 0.03 -3.77 10.47
CA TYR A 66 0.86 -4.94 10.14
C TYR A 66 2.05 -5.13 11.08
N HIS A 67 2.32 -4.16 11.97
CA HIS A 67 3.48 -4.18 12.85
C HIS A 67 4.81 -4.44 12.10
N CYS A 68 4.94 -3.90 10.88
CA CYS A 68 6.09 -4.11 10.00
C CYS A 68 6.99 -2.87 9.94
N SER A 69 8.25 -2.99 9.53
CA SER A 69 9.08 -1.80 9.28
C SER A 69 8.59 -1.04 8.04
N TYR A 70 8.89 0.26 7.94
CA TYR A 70 8.57 1.03 6.72
C TYR A 70 9.28 0.47 5.48
N GLY A 71 10.46 -0.14 5.66
CA GLY A 71 11.22 -0.78 4.57
C GLY A 71 10.43 -1.86 3.84
N CYS A 72 9.48 -2.53 4.51
CA CYS A 72 8.63 -3.54 3.88
C CYS A 72 7.80 -3.00 2.70
N PHE A 73 7.44 -1.71 2.70
CA PHE A 73 6.70 -1.09 1.59
C PHE A 73 7.56 -0.89 0.35
N PHE A 74 8.88 -0.82 0.52
CA PHE A 74 9.86 -0.52 -0.54
C PHE A 74 10.63 -1.76 -1.01
N GLU A 75 10.25 -2.95 -0.54
CA GLU A 75 10.92 -4.20 -0.89
C GLU A 75 10.96 -4.41 -2.41
N GLY A 76 12.15 -4.68 -2.96
CA GLY A 76 12.37 -4.85 -4.40
C GLY A 76 12.33 -3.57 -5.23
N LEU A 77 12.21 -2.39 -4.61
CA LEU A 77 12.31 -1.10 -5.31
C LEU A 77 13.74 -0.59 -5.24
N THR A 78 14.36 -0.43 -6.41
CA THR A 78 15.72 0.06 -6.57
C THR A 78 15.77 1.05 -7.74
N LEU A 79 16.58 2.10 -7.64
CA LEU A 79 16.78 3.06 -8.74
C LEU A 79 17.81 2.58 -9.78
N GLY A 80 18.35 1.37 -9.61
CA GLY A 80 19.41 0.77 -10.42
C GLY A 80 20.34 -0.08 -9.54
N GLU A 81 21.05 -1.03 -10.13
CA GLU A 81 22.14 -1.75 -9.46
C GLU A 81 23.22 -0.71 -9.09
N MET A 82 23.47 -0.50 -7.80
CA MET A 82 24.77 0.03 -7.42
C MET A 82 25.77 -1.08 -7.73
N GLY A 83 26.45 -0.95 -8.87
CA GLY A 83 27.63 -1.75 -9.19
C GLY A 83 28.72 -1.60 -8.13
#